data_AF-A0A9W9A5I8-F1
#
_entry.id   AF-A0A9W9A5I8-F1
#
_cell.length_a   1.000
_cell.length_b   1.000
_cell.length_c   1.000
_cell.angle_alpha   90.00
_cell.angle_beta   90.00
_cell.angle_gamma   90.00
#
_symmetry.space_group_name_H-M   'P 1'
#
loop_
_entity.id
_entity.type
_entity.pdbx_description
1 polymer ?
#
loop_
_entity_poly.entity_id
_entity_poly.type
_entity_poly.pdbx_seq_one_letter_code
_entity_poly.pdbx_strand_id
1 'polypeptide(L)'
;MLYSLVSFFLLCTGLLNPNISLAAPLFGFGSSDVNSASTTAVSNDTVTADFLRPALFSRVAYCSSDAVQSFQCGAPCDALGSDVDVFQVGGNDGTVPMYFIAHDPSTNTIVVAHQGTDPNNLLSILNDAKFGLVDLNTTRFTAAAGKGIQVHDGFQQTFERTADGVLAGVQNGLATKNATKVLITGHSLGAAVANLGAMFLKENLDPSVQLTNSVLGLPRVGDQAWADFVDSSLGNTLSHITNQNDPVPTVPPEFLGFVHPSNEFHITGVDSNGQATGIIACPGQDNENCSTGNDVLDASVANHLGPYFDNISFGASACPA
;
A
#
# COMPACT_ATOMS: atom_id res chain seq x y z
N MET A 1 51.00 34.58 -22.49
CA MET A 1 51.47 34.17 -23.83
C MET A 1 51.85 32.71 -23.76
N LEU A 2 50.99 31.76 -24.10
CA LEU A 2 50.53 31.29 -25.42
C LEU A 2 51.29 30.01 -25.85
N TYR A 3 50.52 28.92 -26.01
CA TYR A 3 50.74 27.66 -26.74
C TYR A 3 51.87 26.70 -26.31
N SER A 4 51.85 25.39 -26.57
CA SER A 4 50.86 24.29 -26.69
C SER A 4 51.65 23.05 -27.18
N LEU A 5 51.27 21.86 -26.70
CA LEU A 5 51.44 20.51 -27.29
C LEU A 5 52.88 19.96 -27.55
N VAL A 6 53.17 18.74 -27.08
CA VAL A 6 53.08 17.47 -27.86
C VAL A 6 53.61 16.29 -27.02
N SER A 7 52.85 15.20 -27.11
CA SER A 7 53.03 13.78 -26.79
C SER A 7 54.43 13.19 -26.59
N PHE A 8 54.51 12.22 -25.68
CA PHE A 8 55.47 11.11 -25.75
C PHE A 8 54.73 9.76 -25.61
N PHE A 9 54.75 9.00 -26.71
CA PHE A 9 54.46 7.58 -26.78
C PHE A 9 55.69 6.83 -26.25
N LEU A 10 55.50 5.88 -25.32
CA LEU A 10 56.51 4.86 -25.04
C LEU A 10 55.95 3.50 -25.50
N LEU A 11 56.53 2.99 -26.59
CA LEU A 11 56.44 1.59 -26.96
C LEU A 11 57.18 0.75 -25.91
N CYS A 12 56.53 -0.29 -25.39
CA CYS A 12 57.24 -1.44 -24.84
C CYS A 12 56.77 -2.69 -25.57
N THR A 13 57.71 -3.35 -26.21
CA THR A 13 57.56 -4.53 -27.07
C THR A 13 57.30 -5.79 -26.25
N GLY A 14 56.27 -6.53 -26.64
CA GLY A 14 56.19 -7.99 -26.77
C GLY A 14 56.61 -8.89 -25.59
N LEU A 15 55.67 -9.73 -25.14
CA LEU A 15 55.77 -11.19 -25.23
C LEU A 15 54.37 -11.80 -25.05
N LEU A 16 53.95 -12.55 -26.06
CA LEU A 16 52.67 -13.26 -26.13
C LEU A 16 52.64 -14.43 -25.15
N ASN A 17 51.56 -14.52 -24.37
CA ASN A 17 51.11 -15.76 -23.76
C ASN A 17 49.59 -15.86 -23.97
N PRO A 18 49.06 -16.81 -24.76
CA PRO A 18 47.63 -17.02 -24.87
C PRO A 18 47.21 -17.88 -23.68
N ASN A 19 46.19 -17.42 -22.94
CA ASN A 19 45.46 -18.11 -21.85
C ASN A 19 45.51 -17.33 -20.53
N ILE A 20 44.88 -16.16 -20.52
CA ILE A 20 44.21 -15.67 -19.34
C ILE A 20 42.77 -15.34 -19.78
N SER A 21 41.87 -16.29 -19.55
CA SER A 21 40.45 -15.97 -19.49
C SER A 21 40.30 -15.07 -18.25
N LEU A 22 40.12 -13.77 -18.49
CA LEU A 22 39.61 -12.87 -17.47
C LEU A 22 38.21 -13.38 -17.14
N ALA A 23 38.08 -14.07 -16.01
CA ALA A 23 36.79 -14.31 -15.40
C ALA A 23 36.17 -12.93 -15.13
N ALA A 24 35.24 -12.53 -15.99
CA ALA A 24 34.29 -11.50 -15.64
C ALA A 24 33.62 -11.96 -14.34
N PRO A 25 33.42 -11.07 -13.36
CA PRO A 25 32.62 -11.43 -12.21
C PRO A 25 31.22 -11.76 -12.74
N LEU A 26 30.86 -13.04 -12.67
CA LEU A 26 29.48 -13.48 -12.74
C LEU A 26 28.80 -12.92 -11.50
N PHE A 27 28.37 -11.67 -11.57
CA PHE A 27 27.21 -11.23 -10.82
C PHE A 27 26.03 -11.98 -11.42
N GLY A 28 25.78 -13.17 -10.90
CA GLY A 28 24.49 -13.81 -11.04
C GLY A 28 23.50 -12.93 -10.31
N PHE A 29 22.86 -12.01 -11.04
CA PHE A 29 21.52 -11.61 -10.68
C PHE A 29 20.74 -12.92 -10.67
N GLY A 30 20.31 -13.36 -9.48
CA GLY A 30 19.26 -14.36 -9.43
C GLY A 30 18.13 -13.79 -10.27
N SER A 31 17.68 -14.54 -11.28
CA SER A 31 16.42 -14.24 -11.95
C SER A 31 15.38 -14.14 -10.85
N SER A 32 14.94 -12.93 -10.51
CA SER A 32 13.56 -12.73 -10.13
C SER A 32 12.77 -13.34 -11.29
N ASP A 33 12.05 -14.42 -11.03
CA ASP A 33 11.14 -14.97 -12.02
C ASP A 33 10.13 -13.87 -12.34
N VAL A 34 10.30 -13.25 -13.51
CA VAL A 34 9.47 -12.13 -13.95
C VAL A 34 8.03 -12.62 -14.02
N ASN A 35 7.18 -12.15 -13.10
CA ASN A 35 5.77 -12.48 -13.14
C ASN A 35 5.08 -11.57 -14.17
N SER A 36 4.88 -12.07 -15.38
CA SER A 36 4.11 -11.39 -16.42
C SER A 36 2.80 -12.12 -16.74
N ALA A 37 2.14 -12.72 -15.73
CA ALA A 37 0.87 -13.41 -15.94
C ALA A 37 -0.18 -12.48 -16.60
N SER A 38 -0.98 -13.03 -17.51
CA SER A 38 -1.96 -12.26 -18.27
C SER A 38 -3.00 -11.61 -17.35
N THR A 39 -3.22 -10.33 -17.56
CA THR A 39 -4.20 -9.53 -16.83
C THR A 39 -5.62 -9.70 -17.39
N THR A 40 -6.63 -9.43 -16.59
CA THR A 40 -8.04 -9.45 -17.02
C THR A 40 -8.72 -8.12 -16.69
N ALA A 41 -9.63 -7.67 -17.55
CA ALA A 41 -10.39 -6.45 -17.28
C ALA A 41 -11.35 -6.65 -16.11
N VAL A 42 -11.42 -5.66 -15.22
CA VAL A 42 -12.35 -5.60 -14.10
C VAL A 42 -13.62 -4.86 -14.53
N SER A 43 -14.78 -5.38 -14.15
CA SER A 43 -16.07 -4.78 -14.48
C SER A 43 -16.37 -3.55 -13.61
N ASN A 44 -17.12 -2.58 -14.13
CA ASN A 44 -17.60 -1.45 -13.34
C ASN A 44 -18.48 -1.88 -12.15
N ASP A 45 -19.18 -3.01 -12.26
CA ASP A 45 -19.97 -3.58 -11.16
C ASP A 45 -19.06 -4.00 -10.00
N THR A 46 -17.93 -4.66 -10.31
CA THR A 46 -16.90 -5.02 -9.31
C THR A 46 -16.33 -3.77 -8.65
N VAL A 47 -15.99 -2.73 -9.44
CA VAL A 47 -15.46 -1.47 -8.90
C VAL A 47 -16.44 -0.82 -7.93
N THR A 48 -17.72 -0.78 -8.31
CA THR A 48 -18.79 -0.20 -7.49
C THR A 48 -19.04 -1.01 -6.23
N ALA A 49 -19.05 -2.34 -6.32
CA ALA A 49 -19.35 -3.23 -5.21
C ALA A 49 -18.19 -3.32 -4.19
N ASP A 50 -16.94 -3.39 -4.68
CA ASP A 50 -15.82 -3.83 -3.87
C ASP A 50 -14.81 -2.71 -3.57
N PHE A 51 -14.69 -1.70 -4.44
CA PHE A 51 -13.61 -0.69 -4.33
C PHE A 51 -14.13 0.69 -3.91
N LEU A 52 -15.37 1.03 -4.28
CA LEU A 52 -15.93 2.36 -4.02
C LEU A 52 -15.98 2.70 -2.53
N ARG A 53 -16.62 1.83 -1.73
CA ARG A 53 -16.83 2.10 -0.30
C ARG A 53 -15.51 2.19 0.48
N PRO A 54 -14.53 1.27 0.31
CA PRO A 54 -13.20 1.40 0.91
C PRO A 54 -12.47 2.70 0.52
N ALA A 55 -12.54 3.10 -0.76
CA ALA A 55 -11.92 4.33 -1.23
C ALA A 55 -12.54 5.58 -0.58
N LEU A 56 -13.87 5.62 -0.46
CA LEU A 56 -14.57 6.73 0.22
C LEU A 56 -14.19 6.84 1.71
N PHE A 57 -14.13 5.72 2.42
CA PHE A 57 -13.67 5.71 3.82
C PHE A 57 -12.20 6.12 3.95
N SER A 58 -11.34 5.66 3.04
CA SER A 58 -9.93 6.10 2.99
C SER A 58 -9.78 7.60 2.74
N ARG A 59 -10.68 8.20 1.95
CA ARG A 59 -10.71 9.66 1.74
C ARG A 59 -11.07 10.40 3.02
N VAL A 60 -12.10 9.95 3.74
CA VAL A 60 -12.53 10.56 5.02
C VAL A 60 -11.41 10.55 6.07
N ALA A 61 -10.48 9.59 6.02
CA ALA A 61 -9.36 9.53 6.95
C ALA A 61 -8.41 10.75 6.86
N TYR A 62 -8.45 11.54 5.78
CA TYR A 62 -7.70 12.79 5.63
C TYR A 62 -8.42 14.01 6.19
N CYS A 63 -9.67 13.89 6.60
CA CYS A 63 -10.44 14.98 7.20
C CYS A 63 -9.98 15.23 8.65
N SER A 64 -10.23 16.44 9.17
CA SER A 64 -9.85 16.78 10.55
C SER A 64 -10.54 15.87 11.57
N SER A 65 -9.88 15.61 12.69
CA SER A 65 -10.40 14.70 13.72
C SER A 65 -11.80 15.09 14.20
N ASP A 66 -12.05 16.39 14.37
CA ASP A 66 -13.35 16.92 14.79
C ASP A 66 -14.44 16.68 13.73
N ALA A 67 -14.11 16.88 12.45
CA ALA A 67 -15.04 16.63 11.35
C ALA A 67 -15.34 15.13 11.19
N VAL A 68 -14.35 14.26 11.35
CA VAL A 68 -14.54 12.80 11.31
C VAL A 68 -15.36 12.32 12.50
N GLN A 69 -15.04 12.78 13.72
CA GLN A 69 -15.71 12.36 14.95
C GLN A 69 -17.20 12.75 14.97
N SER A 70 -17.53 13.91 14.38
CA SER A 70 -18.92 14.37 14.23
C SER A 70 -19.58 13.90 12.94
N PHE A 71 -18.83 13.22 12.07
CA PHE A 71 -19.22 12.84 10.71
C PHE A 71 -19.76 14.01 9.88
N GLN A 72 -19.17 15.20 10.06
CA GLN A 72 -19.53 16.46 9.39
C GLN A 72 -18.35 16.98 8.58
N CYS A 73 -17.93 16.20 7.59
CA CYS A 73 -16.78 16.50 6.76
C CYS A 73 -17.14 16.89 5.31
N GLY A 74 -18.36 17.39 5.09
CA GLY A 74 -18.86 17.83 3.79
C GLY A 74 -18.96 16.69 2.76
N ALA A 75 -18.66 17.00 1.50
CA ALA A 75 -18.78 16.07 0.38
C ALA A 75 -18.10 14.69 0.62
N PRO A 76 -16.92 14.61 1.27
CA PRO A 76 -16.36 13.33 1.71
C PRO A 76 -17.29 12.44 2.54
N CYS A 77 -17.94 12.99 3.57
CA CYS A 77 -18.88 12.28 4.45
C CYS A 77 -20.22 12.04 3.72
N ASP A 78 -20.72 13.03 2.97
CA ASP A 78 -21.99 12.94 2.26
C ASP A 78 -22.01 11.77 1.26
N ALA A 79 -20.87 11.50 0.60
CA ALA A 79 -20.73 10.39 -0.34
C ALA A 79 -20.88 9.00 0.29
N LEU A 80 -20.69 8.87 1.61
CA LEU A 80 -20.88 7.62 2.34
C LEU A 80 -22.33 7.41 2.82
N GLY A 81 -23.17 8.45 2.74
CA GLY A 81 -24.51 8.49 3.32
C GLY A 81 -24.52 8.95 4.77
N SER A 82 -25.67 9.45 5.26
CA SER A 82 -25.80 10.14 6.55
C SER A 82 -25.71 9.26 7.80
N ASP A 83 -25.77 7.93 7.63
CA ASP A 83 -26.05 7.02 8.75
C ASP A 83 -24.79 6.34 9.30
N VAL A 84 -23.61 6.65 8.74
CA VAL A 84 -22.33 6.13 9.26
C VAL A 84 -22.13 6.64 10.69
N ASP A 85 -21.85 5.71 11.60
CA ASP A 85 -21.66 6.01 13.01
C ASP A 85 -20.18 5.87 13.39
N VAL A 86 -19.47 6.98 13.49
CA VAL A 86 -18.08 7.05 13.95
C VAL A 86 -18.05 7.06 15.48
N PHE A 87 -17.56 5.97 16.07
CA PHE A 87 -17.50 5.83 17.52
C PHE A 87 -16.08 5.87 18.10
N GLN A 88 -15.06 5.93 17.24
CA GLN A 88 -13.68 6.11 17.67
C GLN A 88 -12.88 6.86 16.62
N VAL A 89 -12.18 7.92 17.03
CA VAL A 89 -11.11 8.58 16.26
C VAL A 89 -9.84 8.52 17.10
N GLY A 90 -8.72 8.21 16.46
CA GLY A 90 -7.42 8.13 17.13
C GLY A 90 -6.29 8.60 16.22
N GLY A 91 -5.09 8.70 16.80
CA GLY A 91 -3.94 9.32 16.16
C GLY A 91 -3.70 10.75 16.67
N ASN A 92 -2.57 11.31 16.28
CA ASN A 92 -2.16 12.67 16.66
C ASN A 92 -1.61 13.48 15.48
N ASP A 93 -1.88 13.02 14.25
CA ASP A 93 -1.41 13.62 12.99
C ASP A 93 0.12 13.87 12.96
N GLY A 94 0.85 13.06 13.72
CA GLY A 94 2.30 13.15 13.88
C GLY A 94 2.92 11.77 13.85
N THR A 95 3.41 11.30 15.01
CA THR A 95 3.97 9.94 15.11
C THR A 95 2.94 8.86 14.88
N VAL A 96 1.66 9.12 15.16
CA VAL A 96 0.56 8.21 14.92
C VAL A 96 -0.35 8.86 13.89
N PRO A 97 -0.35 8.38 12.63
CA PRO A 97 -1.31 8.81 11.62
C PRO A 97 -2.74 8.68 12.14
N MET A 98 -3.61 9.55 11.67
CA MET A 98 -5.01 9.52 12.05
C MET A 98 -5.65 8.20 11.61
N TYR A 99 -6.60 7.72 12.40
CA TYR A 99 -7.47 6.62 12.03
C TYR A 99 -8.83 6.82 12.68
N PHE A 100 -9.85 6.15 12.14
CA PHE A 100 -11.15 6.09 12.78
C PHE A 100 -11.78 4.71 12.63
N ILE A 101 -12.73 4.44 13.51
CA ILE A 101 -13.56 3.24 13.49
C ILE A 101 -15.02 3.69 13.42
N ALA A 102 -15.73 3.13 12.46
CA ALA A 102 -17.13 3.44 12.22
C ALA A 102 -17.95 2.17 12.04
N HIS A 103 -19.25 2.27 12.27
CA HIS A 103 -20.22 1.33 11.75
C HIS A 103 -20.81 1.88 10.46
N ASP A 104 -20.77 1.07 9.42
CA ASP A 104 -21.48 1.30 8.17
C ASP A 104 -22.80 0.50 8.17
N PRO A 105 -23.97 1.14 8.37
CA PRO A 105 -25.24 0.44 8.42
C PRO A 105 -25.65 -0.17 7.07
N SER A 106 -25.22 0.41 5.95
CA SER A 106 -25.61 -0.03 4.60
C SER A 106 -25.12 -1.46 4.29
N THR A 107 -23.98 -1.84 4.86
CA THR A 107 -23.38 -3.17 4.68
C THR A 107 -23.32 -3.99 5.97
N ASN A 108 -23.75 -3.38 7.08
CA ASN A 108 -23.59 -3.85 8.46
C ASN A 108 -22.14 -4.25 8.78
N THR A 109 -21.21 -3.32 8.53
CA THR A 109 -19.77 -3.56 8.60
C THR A 109 -19.12 -2.61 9.61
N ILE A 110 -18.20 -3.12 10.41
CA ILE A 110 -17.29 -2.28 11.20
C ILE A 110 -16.12 -1.90 10.30
N VAL A 111 -15.90 -0.62 10.10
CA VAL A 111 -14.86 -0.09 9.22
C VAL A 111 -13.74 0.51 10.06
N VAL A 112 -12.50 0.16 9.73
CA VAL A 112 -11.29 0.82 10.22
C VAL A 112 -10.63 1.49 9.02
N ALA A 113 -10.43 2.80 9.08
CA ALA A 113 -9.77 3.55 8.01
C ALA A 113 -8.56 4.29 8.55
N HIS A 114 -7.40 4.07 7.92
CA HIS A 114 -6.14 4.70 8.27
C HIS A 114 -5.75 5.80 7.29
N GLN A 115 -5.38 6.96 7.82
CA GLN A 115 -4.83 8.09 7.07
C GLN A 115 -3.45 7.72 6.53
N GLY A 116 -3.13 8.21 5.34
CA GLY A 116 -1.78 8.19 4.81
C GLY A 116 -0.95 9.38 5.29
N THR A 117 -0.08 9.86 4.43
CA THR A 117 0.81 11.00 4.71
C THR A 117 0.51 12.14 3.74
N ASP A 118 0.81 13.38 4.14
CA ASP A 118 0.73 14.54 3.23
C ASP A 118 1.62 14.34 1.98
N PRO A 119 1.18 14.77 0.79
CA PRO A 119 1.95 14.60 -0.45
C PRO A 119 3.36 15.22 -0.43
N ASN A 120 3.57 16.33 0.29
CA ASN A 120 4.88 16.97 0.43
C ASN A 120 5.83 16.11 1.28
N ASN A 121 5.27 15.44 2.29
CA ASN A 121 5.99 14.50 3.12
C ASN A 121 6.20 13.16 2.40
N LEU A 122 5.29 12.75 1.51
CA LEU A 122 5.44 11.56 0.69
C LEU A 122 6.67 11.64 -0.23
N LEU A 123 6.85 12.75 -0.94
CA LEU A 123 8.05 12.98 -1.76
C LEU A 123 9.33 12.92 -0.93
N SER A 124 9.29 13.45 0.29
CA SER A 124 10.42 13.40 1.20
C SER A 124 10.71 11.96 1.65
N ILE A 125 9.67 11.19 2.00
CA ILE A 125 9.80 9.77 2.34
C ILE A 125 10.37 8.96 1.18
N LEU A 126 9.91 9.19 -0.05
CA LEU A 126 10.42 8.48 -1.24
C LEU A 126 11.90 8.77 -1.50
N ASN A 127 12.36 10.00 -1.27
CA ASN A 127 13.73 10.42 -1.56
C ASN A 127 14.72 10.09 -0.43
N ASP A 128 14.30 10.24 0.84
CA ASP A 128 15.16 10.03 2.02
C ASP A 128 15.07 8.60 2.57
N ALA A 129 14.26 7.75 1.95
CA ALA A 129 13.87 6.45 2.47
C ALA A 129 15.06 5.55 2.84
N LYS A 130 15.20 5.33 4.14
CA LYS A 130 15.93 4.18 4.69
C LYS A 130 14.93 3.04 4.85
N PHE A 131 14.81 2.23 3.82
CA PHE A 131 13.99 1.03 3.85
C PHE A 131 14.72 -0.08 4.61
N GLY A 132 14.30 -0.32 5.85
CA GLY A 132 14.83 -1.40 6.68
C GLY A 132 13.80 -2.50 6.85
N LEU A 133 14.14 -3.71 6.41
CA LEU A 133 13.44 -4.93 6.83
C LEU A 133 13.86 -5.26 8.26
N VAL A 134 12.86 -5.49 9.12
CA VAL A 134 13.03 -5.99 10.49
C VAL A 134 12.10 -7.17 10.69
N ASP A 135 12.46 -8.05 11.62
CA ASP A 135 11.63 -9.20 11.94
C ASP A 135 10.23 -8.75 12.38
N LEU A 136 9.22 -9.43 11.84
CA LEU A 136 7.82 -9.22 12.24
C LEU A 136 7.68 -9.52 13.73
N ASN A 137 6.96 -8.67 14.47
CA ASN A 137 6.75 -8.86 15.90
C ASN A 137 5.86 -10.08 16.20
N THR A 138 6.50 -11.23 16.37
CA THR A 138 5.84 -12.52 16.63
C THR A 138 5.11 -12.59 17.98
N THR A 139 5.28 -11.61 18.88
CA THR A 139 4.44 -11.51 20.09
C THR A 139 3.03 -11.04 19.75
N ARG A 140 2.86 -10.28 18.65
CA ARG A 140 1.56 -9.83 18.13
C ARG A 140 1.03 -10.73 17.00
N PHE A 141 1.91 -11.35 16.24
CA PHE A 141 1.61 -12.28 15.14
C PHE A 141 2.09 -13.68 15.49
N THR A 142 1.33 -14.37 16.33
CA THR A 142 1.73 -15.69 16.85
C THR A 142 1.82 -16.73 15.72
N ALA A 143 0.99 -16.59 14.67
CA ALA A 143 1.05 -17.47 13.50
C ALA A 143 2.28 -17.24 12.62
N ALA A 144 3.04 -16.17 12.84
CA ALA A 144 4.30 -15.87 12.15
C ALA A 144 5.55 -16.48 12.80
N ALA A 145 5.42 -17.03 14.02
CA ALA A 145 6.56 -17.56 14.77
C ALA A 145 7.32 -18.64 13.98
N GLY A 146 8.64 -18.46 13.85
CA GLY A 146 9.52 -19.40 13.13
C GLY A 146 9.46 -19.34 11.61
N LYS A 147 8.69 -18.43 11.01
CA LYS A 147 8.59 -18.26 9.55
C LYS A 147 9.63 -17.31 8.95
N GLY A 148 10.40 -16.61 9.78
CA GLY A 148 11.43 -15.68 9.33
C GLY A 148 10.89 -14.48 8.54
N ILE A 149 9.65 -14.07 8.84
CA ILE A 149 8.97 -12.97 8.14
C ILE A 149 9.57 -11.63 8.54
N GLN A 150 9.90 -10.81 7.55
CA GLN A 150 10.37 -9.45 7.77
C GLN A 150 9.43 -8.41 7.13
N VAL A 151 9.28 -7.27 7.80
CA VAL A 151 8.44 -6.16 7.37
C VAL A 151 9.18 -4.84 7.50
N HIS A 152 8.70 -3.79 6.83
CA HIS A 152 9.26 -2.46 6.93
C HIS A 152 9.18 -1.93 8.37
N ASP A 153 10.32 -1.53 8.95
CA ASP A 153 10.44 -1.06 10.33
C ASP A 153 9.44 0.05 10.67
N GLY A 154 9.37 1.08 9.83
CA GLY A 154 8.47 2.21 10.04
C GLY A 154 6.99 1.83 9.97
N PHE A 155 6.62 0.86 9.13
CA PHE A 155 5.22 0.43 9.01
C PHE A 155 4.82 -0.41 10.22
N GLN A 156 5.66 -1.35 10.64
CA GLN A 156 5.44 -2.13 11.86
C GLN A 156 5.31 -1.24 13.08
N GLN A 157 6.26 -0.33 13.32
CA GLN A 157 6.19 0.57 14.47
C GLN A 157 4.93 1.43 14.46
N THR A 158 4.47 1.88 13.28
CA THR A 158 3.25 2.68 13.15
C THR A 158 2.00 1.87 13.45
N PHE A 159 1.89 0.67 12.89
CA PHE A 159 0.83 -0.28 13.21
C PHE A 159 0.77 -0.58 14.71
N GLU A 160 1.91 -0.89 15.35
CA GLU A 160 1.99 -1.27 16.75
C GLU A 160 1.48 -0.18 17.69
N ARG A 161 1.65 1.11 17.35
CA ARG A 161 1.13 2.23 18.13
C ARG A 161 -0.40 2.28 18.16
N THR A 162 -1.07 1.71 17.16
CA THR A 162 -2.55 1.71 17.04
C THR A 162 -3.19 0.37 17.33
N ALA A 163 -2.43 -0.74 17.28
CA ALA A 163 -2.96 -2.10 17.25
C ALA A 163 -3.96 -2.42 18.36
N ASP A 164 -3.61 -2.14 19.62
CA ASP A 164 -4.45 -2.50 20.77
C ASP A 164 -5.74 -1.67 20.81
N GLY A 165 -5.64 -0.37 20.49
CA GLY A 165 -6.81 0.52 20.43
C GLY A 165 -7.74 0.20 19.26
N VAL A 166 -7.18 -0.23 18.12
CA VAL A 166 -7.98 -0.68 16.96
C VAL A 166 -8.69 -1.99 17.28
N LEU A 167 -8.00 -2.99 17.83
CA LEU A 167 -8.60 -4.27 18.19
C LEU A 167 -9.75 -4.10 19.20
N ALA A 168 -9.52 -3.32 20.26
CA ALA A 168 -10.56 -3.04 21.26
C ALA A 168 -11.77 -2.32 20.65
N GLY A 169 -11.53 -1.33 19.80
CA GLY A 169 -12.60 -0.59 19.11
C GLY A 169 -13.39 -1.46 18.15
N VAL A 170 -12.73 -2.32 17.37
CA VAL A 170 -13.39 -3.27 16.46
C VAL A 170 -14.24 -4.28 17.24
N GLN A 171 -13.70 -4.87 18.31
CA GLN A 171 -14.44 -5.79 19.17
C GLN A 171 -15.68 -5.13 19.79
N ASN A 172 -15.54 -3.88 20.27
CA ASN A 172 -16.66 -3.09 20.78
C ASN A 172 -17.71 -2.82 19.69
N GLY A 173 -17.28 -2.42 18.49
CA GLY A 173 -18.17 -2.20 17.35
C GLY A 173 -18.96 -3.45 16.98
N LEU A 174 -18.27 -4.59 16.83
CA LEU A 174 -18.89 -5.88 16.51
C LEU A 174 -19.96 -6.26 17.55
N ALA A 175 -19.64 -6.12 18.84
CA ALA A 175 -20.55 -6.45 19.94
C ALA A 175 -21.75 -5.49 20.02
N THR A 176 -21.51 -4.19 19.94
CA THR A 176 -22.56 -3.16 20.16
C THR A 176 -23.47 -2.95 18.96
N LYS A 177 -22.99 -3.24 17.75
CA LYS A 177 -23.74 -3.08 16.50
C LYS A 177 -24.32 -4.38 15.96
N ASN A 178 -24.03 -5.52 16.61
CA ASN A 178 -24.38 -6.86 16.12
C ASN A 178 -23.91 -7.07 14.67
N ALA A 179 -22.70 -6.60 14.39
CA ALA A 179 -22.05 -6.71 13.09
C ALA A 179 -21.17 -7.97 13.05
N THR A 180 -21.02 -8.57 11.88
CA THR A 180 -20.19 -9.77 11.67
C THR A 180 -19.14 -9.56 10.57
N LYS A 181 -19.03 -8.33 10.07
CA LYS A 181 -18.10 -7.94 9.01
C LYS A 181 -17.17 -6.86 9.49
N VAL A 182 -15.92 -6.95 9.07
CA VAL A 182 -14.89 -5.92 9.27
C VAL A 182 -14.30 -5.55 7.92
N LEU A 183 -14.27 -4.27 7.62
CA LEU A 183 -13.47 -3.70 6.53
C LEU A 183 -12.32 -2.92 7.15
N ILE A 184 -11.09 -3.22 6.75
CA ILE A 184 -9.93 -2.39 7.07
C ILE A 184 -9.32 -1.84 5.79
N THR A 185 -9.19 -0.52 5.74
CA THR A 185 -8.82 0.24 4.55
C THR A 185 -7.86 1.38 4.89
N GLY A 186 -7.24 1.95 3.87
CA GLY A 186 -6.33 3.06 3.98
C GLY A 186 -5.69 3.38 2.64
N HIS A 187 -5.10 4.56 2.57
CA HIS A 187 -4.35 5.05 1.41
C HIS A 187 -2.89 5.31 1.78
N SER A 188 -1.94 5.08 0.87
CA SER A 188 -0.52 5.42 1.05
C SER A 188 0.08 4.73 2.29
N LEU A 189 0.74 5.44 3.21
CA LEU A 189 1.15 4.92 4.52
C LEU A 189 0.01 4.19 5.25
N GLY A 190 -1.22 4.71 5.16
CA GLY A 190 -2.41 4.11 5.77
C GLY A 190 -2.75 2.74 5.16
N ALA A 191 -2.45 2.51 3.89
CA ALA A 191 -2.61 1.20 3.24
C ALA A 191 -1.66 0.15 3.84
N ALA A 192 -0.40 0.51 4.10
CA ALA A 192 0.57 -0.39 4.74
C ALA A 192 0.16 -0.73 6.18
N VAL A 193 -0.26 0.26 6.96
CA VAL A 193 -0.75 0.07 8.33
C VAL A 193 -2.03 -0.78 8.33
N ALA A 194 -2.95 -0.54 7.40
CA ALA A 194 -4.16 -1.34 7.23
C ALA A 194 -3.87 -2.79 6.86
N ASN A 195 -2.83 -3.06 6.05
CA ASN A 195 -2.44 -4.43 5.68
C ASN A 195 -1.88 -5.23 6.87
N LEU A 196 -0.99 -4.62 7.66
CA LEU A 196 -0.53 -5.19 8.94
C LEU A 196 -1.70 -5.37 9.92
N GLY A 197 -2.57 -4.37 10.01
CA GLY A 197 -3.77 -4.39 10.85
C GLY A 197 -4.75 -5.51 10.47
N ALA A 198 -4.93 -5.78 9.18
CA ALA A 198 -5.79 -6.85 8.68
C ALA A 198 -5.33 -8.22 9.17
N MET A 199 -4.03 -8.50 9.06
CA MET A 199 -3.42 -9.74 9.54
C MET A 199 -3.56 -9.87 11.07
N PHE A 200 -3.33 -8.77 11.80
CA PHE A 200 -3.47 -8.74 13.25
C PHE A 200 -4.91 -9.01 13.71
N LEU A 201 -5.89 -8.34 13.09
CA LEU A 201 -7.30 -8.56 13.35
C LEU A 201 -7.74 -9.98 12.97
N LYS A 202 -7.22 -10.53 11.87
CA LYS A 202 -7.49 -11.91 11.44
C LYS A 202 -7.06 -12.94 12.48
N GLU A 203 -5.95 -12.71 13.18
CA GLU A 203 -5.47 -13.58 14.26
C GLU A 203 -6.24 -13.40 15.60
N ASN A 204 -6.81 -12.21 15.85
CA ASN A 204 -7.33 -11.83 17.17
C ASN A 204 -8.86 -11.68 17.25
N LEU A 205 -9.57 -11.75 16.14
CA LEU A 205 -11.03 -11.76 16.08
C LEU A 205 -11.59 -13.18 16.02
N ASP A 206 -12.88 -13.32 16.33
CA ASP A 206 -13.58 -14.58 16.16
C ASP A 206 -13.50 -15.05 14.68
N PRO A 207 -13.17 -16.31 14.39
CA PRO A 207 -13.04 -16.80 13.01
C PRO A 207 -14.29 -16.66 12.14
N SER A 208 -15.47 -16.48 12.74
CA SER A 208 -16.73 -16.22 12.02
C SER A 208 -16.85 -14.78 11.49
N VAL A 209 -16.00 -13.86 11.95
CA VAL A 209 -15.95 -12.48 11.45
C VAL A 209 -15.40 -12.47 10.03
N GLN A 210 -16.18 -11.91 9.10
CA GLN A 210 -15.77 -11.73 7.71
C GLN A 210 -14.91 -10.48 7.61
N LEU A 211 -13.60 -10.66 7.47
CA LEU A 211 -12.63 -9.57 7.34
C LEU A 211 -12.24 -9.35 5.88
N THR A 212 -12.41 -8.12 5.41
CA THR A 212 -11.94 -7.61 4.11
C THR A 212 -10.86 -6.56 4.33
N ASN A 213 -9.76 -6.67 3.60
CA ASN A 213 -8.73 -5.65 3.50
C ASN A 213 -8.74 -5.07 2.08
N SER A 214 -9.17 -3.82 1.93
CA SER A 214 -9.19 -3.15 0.63
C SER A 214 -8.46 -1.83 0.74
N VAL A 215 -7.33 -1.68 0.07
CA VAL A 215 -6.38 -0.58 0.29
C VAL A 215 -5.97 0.07 -1.02
N LEU A 216 -5.52 1.33 -0.96
CA LEU A 216 -5.24 2.16 -2.14
C LEU A 216 -3.82 2.70 -2.09
N GLY A 217 -3.08 2.59 -3.21
CA GLY A 217 -1.68 3.03 -3.28
C GLY A 217 -0.80 2.34 -2.22
N LEU A 218 -0.96 1.02 -2.05
CA LEU A 218 -0.22 0.21 -1.09
C LEU A 218 1.27 0.20 -1.47
N PRO A 219 2.21 0.69 -0.62
CA PRO A 219 3.64 0.40 -0.79
C PRO A 219 3.94 -1.05 -0.40
N ARG A 220 5.08 -1.61 -0.84
CA ARG A 220 5.49 -2.95 -0.42
C ARG A 220 5.72 -2.98 1.09
N VAL A 221 5.10 -3.93 1.78
CA VAL A 221 5.07 -3.94 3.26
C VAL A 221 6.19 -4.76 3.88
N GLY A 222 6.60 -5.85 3.23
CA GLY A 222 7.59 -6.76 3.76
C GLY A 222 8.22 -7.63 2.68
N ASP A 223 8.91 -8.67 3.13
CA ASP A 223 9.62 -9.59 2.25
C ASP A 223 8.70 -10.63 1.59
N GLN A 224 9.31 -11.55 0.83
CA GLN A 224 8.60 -12.68 0.22
C GLN A 224 7.78 -13.48 1.24
N ALA A 225 8.33 -13.71 2.44
CA ALA A 225 7.65 -14.49 3.48
C ALA A 225 6.44 -13.73 4.04
N TRP A 226 6.48 -12.39 4.08
CA TRP A 226 5.32 -11.55 4.36
C TRP A 226 4.26 -11.67 3.27
N ALA A 227 4.63 -11.53 1.99
CA ALA A 227 3.70 -11.65 0.87
C ALA A 227 2.97 -13.01 0.86
N ASP A 228 3.70 -14.10 1.04
CA ASP A 228 3.13 -15.45 1.14
C ASP A 228 2.22 -15.61 2.37
N PHE A 229 2.59 -14.99 3.49
CA PHE A 229 1.79 -15.04 4.71
C PHE A 229 0.47 -14.31 4.55
N VAL A 230 0.47 -13.15 3.90
CA VAL A 230 -0.73 -12.40 3.54
C VAL A 230 -1.59 -13.20 2.56
N ASP A 231 -1.02 -13.74 1.48
CA ASP A 231 -1.75 -14.52 0.48
C ASP A 231 -2.44 -15.74 1.09
N SER A 232 -1.74 -16.46 1.98
CA SER A 232 -2.31 -17.62 2.67
C SER A 232 -3.43 -17.29 3.67
N SER A 233 -3.47 -16.06 4.19
CA SER A 233 -4.39 -15.66 5.28
C SER A 233 -5.55 -14.80 4.81
N LEU A 234 -5.32 -13.96 3.79
CA LEU A 234 -6.24 -12.96 3.25
C LEU A 234 -6.45 -13.11 1.73
N GLY A 235 -5.91 -14.14 1.07
CA GLY A 235 -5.81 -14.20 -0.39
C GLY A 235 -7.11 -14.02 -1.20
N ASN A 236 -8.30 -14.21 -0.61
CA ASN A 236 -9.58 -13.93 -1.29
C ASN A 236 -10.31 -12.69 -0.74
N THR A 237 -9.72 -12.01 0.25
CA THR A 237 -10.30 -10.87 0.96
C THR A 237 -9.38 -9.65 1.00
N LEU A 238 -8.20 -9.74 0.37
CA LEU A 238 -7.33 -8.62 0.04
C LEU A 238 -7.61 -8.11 -1.37
N SER A 239 -7.75 -6.78 -1.49
CA SER A 239 -7.63 -6.05 -2.75
C SER A 239 -6.71 -4.86 -2.53
N HIS A 240 -5.64 -4.73 -3.32
CA HIS A 240 -4.82 -3.51 -3.31
C HIS A 240 -4.88 -2.82 -4.66
N ILE A 241 -5.42 -1.59 -4.65
CA ILE A 241 -5.70 -0.82 -5.85
C ILE A 241 -4.52 0.12 -6.11
N THR A 242 -3.94 0.05 -7.31
CA THR A 242 -2.84 0.92 -7.76
C THR A 242 -3.32 1.81 -8.92
N ASN A 243 -2.71 2.99 -9.09
CA ASN A 243 -3.20 3.99 -10.05
C ASN A 243 -2.13 4.46 -11.02
N GLN A 244 -2.23 4.05 -12.29
CA GLN A 244 -1.35 4.50 -13.38
C GLN A 244 0.11 4.48 -12.91
N ASN A 245 0.89 5.52 -13.20
CA ASN A 245 2.29 5.65 -12.77
C ASN A 245 2.46 6.17 -11.33
N ASP A 246 1.62 5.76 -10.39
CA ASP A 246 1.83 6.04 -8.96
C ASP A 246 3.18 5.45 -8.49
N PRO A 247 4.11 6.25 -7.94
CA PRO A 247 5.40 5.76 -7.44
C PRO A 247 5.33 5.01 -6.11
N VAL A 248 4.25 5.08 -5.35
CA VAL A 248 4.19 4.51 -3.99
C VAL A 248 4.16 2.99 -4.00
N PRO A 249 3.39 2.32 -4.87
CA PRO A 249 3.45 0.86 -4.98
C PRO A 249 4.81 0.33 -5.43
N THR A 250 5.67 1.14 -6.06
CA THR A 250 6.99 0.68 -6.51
C THR A 250 8.06 0.76 -5.42
N VAL A 251 7.69 1.28 -4.22
CA VAL A 251 8.58 1.37 -3.07
C VAL A 251 8.05 0.61 -1.84
N PRO A 252 8.93 0.16 -0.93
CA PRO A 252 10.37 -0.06 -1.15
C PRO A 252 10.63 -0.98 -2.36
N PRO A 253 11.80 -0.85 -3.02
CA PRO A 253 12.07 -1.59 -4.25
C PRO A 253 12.41 -3.07 -3.99
N GLU A 254 12.12 -3.92 -4.97
CA GLU A 254 12.34 -5.38 -4.90
C GLU A 254 13.79 -5.78 -4.65
N PHE A 255 14.77 -4.99 -5.14
CA PHE A 255 16.18 -5.30 -4.91
C PHE A 255 16.60 -5.20 -3.43
N LEU A 256 15.77 -4.59 -2.57
CA LEU A 256 15.93 -4.60 -1.11
C LEU A 256 15.18 -5.76 -0.43
N GLY A 257 14.63 -6.69 -1.20
CA GLY A 257 13.94 -7.90 -0.73
C GLY A 257 12.46 -7.71 -0.44
N PHE A 258 11.87 -6.57 -0.80
CA PHE A 258 10.44 -6.30 -0.60
C PHE A 258 9.59 -6.88 -1.72
N VAL A 259 8.43 -7.44 -1.39
CA VAL A 259 7.52 -8.10 -2.34
C VAL A 259 6.08 -7.69 -2.04
N HIS A 260 5.27 -7.47 -3.08
CA HIS A 260 3.82 -7.29 -2.91
C HIS A 260 3.10 -8.63 -2.71
N PRO A 261 2.05 -8.69 -1.88
CA PRO A 261 1.11 -9.81 -1.94
C PRO A 261 0.36 -9.84 -3.29
N SER A 262 -0.37 -10.91 -3.54
CA SER A 262 -1.24 -11.04 -4.70
C SER A 262 -2.50 -10.15 -4.59
N ASN A 263 -3.31 -10.13 -5.66
CA ASN A 263 -4.59 -9.41 -5.79
C ASN A 263 -4.46 -7.90 -6.01
N GLU A 264 -3.49 -7.51 -6.85
CA GLU A 264 -3.39 -6.15 -7.36
C GLU A 264 -4.51 -5.89 -8.38
N PHE A 265 -5.13 -4.72 -8.24
CA PHE A 265 -6.06 -4.17 -9.22
C PHE A 265 -5.52 -2.82 -9.71
N HIS A 266 -5.09 -2.76 -10.95
CA HIS A 266 -4.38 -1.62 -11.50
C HIS A 266 -5.27 -0.75 -12.39
N ILE A 267 -5.40 0.52 -12.07
CA ILE A 267 -6.08 1.52 -12.91
C ILE A 267 -5.13 1.93 -14.04
N THR A 268 -5.50 1.66 -15.28
CA THR A 268 -4.65 1.93 -16.46
C THR A 268 -4.83 3.33 -17.04
N GLY A 269 -5.87 4.05 -16.62
CA GLY A 269 -6.14 5.40 -17.08
C GLY A 269 -7.40 5.99 -16.45
N VAL A 270 -7.48 7.31 -16.45
CA VAL A 270 -8.62 8.08 -15.92
C VAL A 270 -9.00 9.17 -16.89
N ASP A 271 -10.30 9.37 -17.11
CA ASP A 271 -10.83 10.40 -17.99
C ASP A 271 -10.84 11.80 -17.35
N SER A 272 -11.24 12.81 -18.11
CA SER A 272 -11.30 14.20 -17.63
C SER A 272 -12.33 14.46 -16.51
N ASN A 273 -13.23 13.51 -16.24
CA ASN A 273 -14.22 13.59 -15.17
C ASN A 273 -13.76 12.85 -13.90
N GLY A 274 -12.57 12.25 -13.92
CA GLY A 274 -12.06 11.45 -12.81
C GLY A 274 -12.59 10.01 -12.79
N GLN A 275 -13.16 9.51 -13.88
CA GLN A 275 -13.63 8.14 -14.00
C GLN A 275 -12.54 7.24 -14.61
N ALA A 276 -12.26 6.09 -13.98
CA ALA A 276 -11.33 5.11 -14.52
C ALA A 276 -11.79 4.64 -15.91
N THR A 277 -10.90 4.73 -16.90
CA THR A 277 -11.14 4.24 -18.27
C THR A 277 -10.80 2.77 -18.43
N GLY A 278 -10.04 2.22 -17.49
CA GLY A 278 -9.70 0.80 -17.43
C GLY A 278 -9.15 0.43 -16.07
N ILE A 279 -9.56 -0.74 -15.57
CA ILE A 279 -9.00 -1.38 -14.39
C ILE A 279 -8.73 -2.83 -14.76
N ILE A 280 -7.55 -3.33 -14.44
CA ILE A 280 -7.13 -4.70 -14.71
C ILE A 280 -6.79 -5.42 -13.41
N ALA A 281 -7.17 -6.69 -13.31
CA ALA A 281 -6.71 -7.59 -12.26
C ALA A 281 -5.36 -8.17 -12.67
N CYS A 282 -4.43 -8.22 -11.71
CA CYS A 282 -3.03 -8.56 -11.90
C CYS A 282 -2.73 -9.86 -11.13
N PRO A 283 -2.72 -11.03 -11.78
CA PRO A 283 -2.56 -12.29 -11.08
C PRO A 283 -1.16 -12.47 -10.49
N GLY A 284 -1.13 -13.02 -9.28
CA GLY A 284 0.10 -13.29 -8.52
C GLY A 284 0.70 -12.04 -7.89
N GLN A 285 1.87 -12.23 -7.28
CA GLN A 285 2.67 -11.20 -6.65
C GLN A 285 3.51 -10.45 -7.70
N ASP A 286 3.72 -9.14 -7.49
CA ASP A 286 4.58 -8.27 -8.31
C ASP A 286 4.44 -8.50 -9.83
N ASN A 287 3.21 -8.43 -10.36
CA ASN A 287 2.96 -8.62 -11.78
C ASN A 287 3.46 -7.41 -12.61
N GLU A 288 4.41 -7.63 -13.51
CA GLU A 288 5.03 -6.57 -14.32
C GLU A 288 4.09 -5.95 -15.38
N ASN A 289 2.90 -6.51 -15.61
CA ASN A 289 1.89 -5.84 -16.46
C ASN A 289 1.11 -4.74 -15.71
N CYS A 290 1.44 -4.50 -14.43
CA CYS A 290 0.74 -3.58 -13.52
C CYS A 290 1.74 -2.63 -12.85
N SER A 291 1.51 -2.22 -11.59
CA SER A 291 2.32 -1.15 -10.97
C SER A 291 3.81 -1.49 -10.88
N THR A 292 4.16 -2.78 -10.71
CA THR A 292 5.55 -3.25 -10.66
C THR A 292 6.32 -2.91 -11.94
N GLY A 293 5.67 -3.01 -13.11
CA GLY A 293 6.31 -2.73 -14.40
C GLY A 293 6.31 -1.26 -14.81
N ASN A 294 5.79 -0.35 -13.97
CA ASN A 294 5.79 1.08 -14.27
C ASN A 294 7.22 1.61 -14.37
N ASP A 295 7.49 2.42 -15.39
CA ASP A 295 8.77 3.12 -15.51
C ASP A 295 8.89 4.18 -14.42
N VAL A 296 9.95 4.10 -13.62
CA VAL A 296 10.29 5.08 -12.59
C VAL A 296 10.46 6.49 -13.18
N LEU A 297 10.83 6.61 -14.45
CA LEU A 297 10.95 7.89 -15.14
C LEU A 297 9.60 8.56 -15.44
N ASP A 298 8.53 7.77 -15.54
CA ASP A 298 7.17 8.26 -15.81
C ASP A 298 6.34 8.38 -14.51
N ALA A 299 6.97 8.19 -13.36
CA ALA A 299 6.36 8.30 -12.04
C ALA A 299 5.66 9.66 -11.81
N SER A 300 4.45 9.61 -11.26
CA SER A 300 3.61 10.76 -11.02
C SER A 300 2.98 10.70 -9.63
N VAL A 301 3.40 11.62 -8.74
CA VAL A 301 2.74 11.81 -7.44
C VAL A 301 1.30 12.25 -7.60
N ALA A 302 0.93 12.92 -8.69
CA ALA A 302 -0.47 13.22 -8.96
C ALA A 302 -1.29 11.92 -9.09
N ASN A 303 -0.76 10.87 -9.73
CA ASN A 303 -1.44 9.59 -9.83
C ASN A 303 -1.60 8.91 -8.46
N HIS A 304 -0.66 9.13 -7.53
CA HIS A 304 -0.83 8.70 -6.15
C HIS A 304 -1.98 9.40 -5.43
N LEU A 305 -2.21 10.69 -5.71
CA LEU A 305 -3.31 11.43 -5.07
C LEU A 305 -4.65 11.19 -5.76
N GLY A 306 -4.63 10.80 -7.03
CA GLY A 306 -5.80 10.54 -7.84
C GLY A 306 -6.04 11.61 -8.91
N PRO A 307 -7.21 11.54 -9.59
CA PRO A 307 -8.32 10.64 -9.30
C PRO A 307 -8.00 9.15 -9.51
N TYR A 308 -8.64 8.27 -8.74
CA TYR A 308 -8.60 6.80 -8.91
C TYR A 308 -9.78 6.32 -9.78
N PHE A 309 -10.99 6.32 -9.22
CA PHE A 309 -12.26 6.09 -9.88
C PHE A 309 -13.34 6.92 -9.17
N ASP A 310 -14.46 7.21 -9.84
CA ASP A 310 -15.54 8.06 -9.31
C ASP A 310 -15.04 9.42 -8.76
N ASN A 311 -14.02 9.98 -9.41
CA ASN A 311 -13.35 11.23 -9.03
C ASN A 311 -12.81 11.25 -7.58
N ILE A 312 -12.51 10.06 -7.02
CA ILE A 312 -11.95 9.95 -5.67
C ILE A 312 -10.47 10.30 -5.70
N SER A 313 -10.09 11.24 -4.85
CA SER A 313 -8.71 11.64 -4.61
C SER A 313 -8.40 11.61 -3.10
N PHE A 314 -7.11 11.62 -2.76
CA PHE A 314 -6.59 11.51 -1.39
C PHE A 314 -5.65 12.66 -1.03
N GLY A 315 -5.32 12.76 0.25
CA GLY A 315 -4.51 13.84 0.81
C GLY A 315 -5.36 14.94 1.46
N ALA A 316 -4.70 15.89 2.12
CA ALA A 316 -5.37 16.96 2.86
C ALA A 316 -6.31 17.80 1.97
N SER A 317 -5.97 17.99 0.69
CA SER A 317 -6.83 18.70 -0.27
C SER A 317 -8.14 17.97 -0.61
N ALA A 318 -8.22 16.66 -0.36
CA ALA A 318 -9.44 15.89 -0.57
C ALA A 318 -10.46 16.03 0.58
N CYS A 319 -10.04 16.66 1.69
CA CYS A 319 -10.87 17.01 2.83
C CYS A 319 -10.54 18.43 3.31
N PRO A 320 -10.90 19.48 2.54
CA PRO A 320 -10.68 20.85 2.97
C PRO A 320 -11.45 21.15 4.26
N ALA A 321 -10.81 21.90 5.17
CA ALA A 321 -11.35 22.30 6.46
C ALA A 321 -12.57 23.22 6.36
#